data_AF-A0A409YTV7-F1
#
_entry.id   AF-A0A409YTV7-F1
#
_cell.length_a   1.000
_cell.length_b   1.000
_cell.length_c   1.000
_cell.angle_alpha   90.00
_cell.angle_beta   90.00
_cell.angle_gamma   90.00
#
_symmetry.space_group_name_H-M   'P 1'
#
loop_
_entity.id
_entity.type
_entity.pdbx_description
1 polymer ?
#
loop_
_entity_poly.entity_id
_entity_poly.type
_entity_poly.pdbx_seq_one_letter_code
_entity_poly.pdbx_strand_id
1 'polypeptide(L)'
;MKSGMLAAEAAFGVVHPDAAAASESDASPASETAEKQDGPADMSPYTHALHSSWVHKDLWEVRNMRPSFSTPLGIWGGIAYSGAESLIRGMVPWTFKHHSVPAPGYAGVGARIGVEGKEKDFPISSLDAHSTSPASAHKPPHYPPFEPPLSTDLLTSVALTGTNHAEDQPVHLRVVRTGKYVHEVVDRALAEGGRANVAIGGGTEGVRNVASALAEGEEGGVGKEGQGKEEVDRAVKEEAHTRREHVRVNTEVYAGLLGRACPAAVYEYVDVEGEEGKEGAEGQGRGEDGTWKGKKLVINSQNCIHCKLCDVKVPTQDITWTVPEGGGGPKYSE
;
A
#
# COMPACT_ATOMS: atom_id res chain seq x y z
N MET A 1 -13.00 -3.29 18.05
CA MET A 1 -14.23 -3.88 18.64
C MET A 1 -15.39 -2.89 18.66
N LYS A 2 -15.34 -1.79 19.43
CA LYS A 2 -16.49 -0.86 19.53
C LYS A 2 -16.92 -0.24 18.19
N SER A 3 -15.98 0.16 17.33
CA SER A 3 -16.31 0.64 15.98
C SER A 3 -17.11 -0.39 15.17
N GLY A 4 -16.73 -1.66 15.21
CA GLY A 4 -17.46 -2.75 14.54
C GLY A 4 -18.87 -2.96 15.09
N MET A 5 -19.05 -2.86 16.42
CA MET A 5 -20.39 -2.92 17.03
C MET A 5 -21.26 -1.75 16.59
N LEU A 6 -20.74 -0.52 16.65
CA LEU A 6 -21.46 0.68 16.21
C LEU A 6 -21.82 0.62 14.72
N ALA A 7 -20.93 0.08 13.88
CA ALA A 7 -21.20 -0.13 12.47
C ALA A 7 -22.31 -1.15 12.25
N ALA A 8 -22.33 -2.24 13.02
CA ALA A 8 -23.38 -3.26 12.94
C ALA A 8 -24.74 -2.72 13.42
N GLU A 9 -24.77 -1.97 14.51
CA GLU A 9 -25.98 -1.30 15.03
C GLU A 9 -26.55 -0.32 14.00
N ALA A 10 -25.70 0.54 13.43
CA ALA A 10 -26.09 1.48 12.38
C ALA A 10 -26.60 0.76 11.12
N ALA A 11 -25.88 -0.27 10.66
CA ALA A 11 -26.28 -1.05 9.50
C ALA A 11 -27.63 -1.76 9.73
N PHE A 12 -27.84 -2.31 10.92
CA PHE A 12 -29.11 -2.94 11.27
C PHE A 12 -30.27 -1.95 11.21
N GLY A 13 -30.09 -0.74 11.76
CA GLY A 13 -31.11 0.32 11.71
C GLY A 13 -31.45 0.79 10.30
N VAL A 14 -30.46 0.84 9.41
CA VAL A 14 -30.68 1.20 7.99
C VAL A 14 -31.41 0.10 7.22
N VAL A 15 -31.12 -1.17 7.51
CA VAL A 15 -31.76 -2.32 6.84
C VAL A 15 -33.14 -2.65 7.42
N HIS A 16 -33.37 -2.38 8.70
CA HIS A 16 -34.61 -2.70 9.41
C HIS A 16 -35.20 -1.46 10.12
N PRO A 17 -35.67 -0.45 9.36
CA PRO A 17 -36.17 0.80 9.93
C PRO A 17 -37.39 0.58 10.86
N ASP A 18 -38.26 -0.38 10.52
CA ASP A 18 -39.45 -0.71 11.34
C ASP A 18 -39.09 -1.36 12.69
N ALA A 19 -37.98 -2.11 12.73
CA ALA A 19 -37.49 -2.75 13.96
C ALA A 19 -36.71 -1.76 14.84
N ALA A 20 -36.01 -0.81 14.23
CA ALA A 20 -35.32 0.26 14.95
C ALA A 20 -36.33 1.17 15.66
N ALA A 21 -37.42 1.57 14.98
CA ALA A 21 -38.49 2.39 15.54
C ALA A 21 -39.24 1.73 16.72
N ALA A 22 -39.28 0.39 16.77
CA ALA A 22 -39.91 -0.35 17.88
C ALA A 22 -39.03 -0.44 19.14
N SER A 23 -37.72 -0.17 19.04
CA SER A 23 -36.77 -0.26 20.16
C SER A 23 -36.55 1.06 20.91
N GLU A 24 -36.96 2.19 20.33
CA GLU A 24 -36.87 3.53 20.94
C GLU A 24 -38.26 4.03 21.36
N SER A 25 -38.81 3.49 22.47
CA SER A 25 -40.13 3.88 22.97
C SER A 25 -40.18 5.25 23.69
N ASP A 26 -39.34 6.22 23.32
CA ASP A 26 -39.37 7.57 23.91
C ASP A 26 -38.94 8.72 22.94
N ALA A 27 -38.97 8.49 21.63
CA ALA A 27 -38.83 9.58 20.64
C ALA A 27 -40.02 9.62 19.68
N SER A 28 -40.67 10.79 19.61
CA SER A 28 -41.85 11.07 18.77
C SER A 28 -41.68 10.64 17.31
N PRO A 29 -42.77 10.23 16.62
CA PRO A 29 -42.71 9.72 15.27
C PRO A 29 -42.48 10.88 14.31
N ALA A 30 -41.26 11.02 13.78
CA ALA A 30 -41.08 11.70 12.51
C ALA A 30 -41.52 10.71 11.42
N SER A 31 -42.77 10.87 11.01
CA SER A 31 -43.31 10.24 9.81
C SER A 31 -42.46 10.66 8.61
N GLU A 32 -41.85 9.69 7.94
CA GLU A 32 -41.69 9.73 6.48
C GLU A 32 -41.47 8.30 6.00
N THR A 33 -42.24 7.95 4.98
CA THR A 33 -42.30 6.65 4.31
C THR A 33 -40.90 6.14 3.97
N ALA A 34 -40.54 4.97 4.49
CA ALA A 34 -39.36 4.23 4.07
C ALA A 34 -39.55 3.78 2.60
N GLU A 35 -39.21 4.65 1.66
CA GLU A 35 -38.98 4.24 0.28
C GLU A 35 -37.85 3.22 0.28
N LYS A 36 -38.06 2.06 -0.35
CA LYS A 36 -36.97 1.14 -0.69
C LYS A 36 -35.95 1.92 -1.51
N GLN A 37 -34.83 2.30 -0.90
CA GLN A 37 -33.71 2.87 -1.63
C GLN A 37 -33.09 1.77 -2.51
N ASP A 38 -33.39 1.78 -3.80
CA ASP A 38 -32.59 1.09 -4.81
C ASP A 38 -31.26 1.86 -4.96
N GLY A 39 -30.30 1.59 -4.08
CA GLY A 39 -28.99 2.24 -4.08
C GLY A 39 -28.12 1.86 -2.87
N PRO A 40 -26.84 2.30 -2.84
CA PRO A 40 -25.99 2.13 -1.67
C PRO A 40 -26.63 2.77 -0.43
N ALA A 41 -26.71 2.01 0.65
CA ALA A 41 -27.25 2.47 1.92
C ALA A 41 -26.44 3.66 2.48
N ASP A 42 -27.13 4.71 2.97
CA ASP A 42 -26.48 5.81 3.69
C ASP A 42 -26.04 5.35 5.09
N MET A 43 -24.73 5.32 5.31
CA MET A 43 -24.10 4.93 6.57
C MET A 43 -23.62 6.12 7.42
N SER A 44 -24.10 7.34 7.13
CA SER A 44 -23.86 8.53 7.96
C SER A 44 -24.17 8.34 9.47
N PRO A 45 -25.21 7.57 9.87
CA PRO A 45 -25.47 7.27 11.27
C PRO A 45 -24.29 6.61 12.01
N TYR A 46 -23.53 5.74 11.33
CA TYR A 46 -22.33 5.12 11.92
C TYR A 46 -21.27 6.17 12.28
N THR A 47 -21.02 7.13 11.40
CA THR A 47 -20.05 8.21 11.65
C THR A 47 -20.46 9.04 12.87
N HIS A 48 -21.74 9.39 12.97
CA HIS A 48 -22.27 10.11 14.12
C HIS A 48 -22.14 9.30 15.42
N ALA A 49 -22.48 8.01 15.38
CA ALA A 49 -22.34 7.09 16.51
C ALA A 49 -20.87 6.93 16.95
N LEU A 50 -19.93 6.85 16.01
CA LEU A 50 -18.50 6.78 16.31
C LEU A 50 -17.98 8.07 16.96
N HIS A 51 -18.34 9.23 16.43
CA HIS A 51 -17.91 10.54 16.96
C HIS A 51 -18.52 10.86 18.34
N SER A 52 -19.74 10.40 18.60
CA SER A 52 -20.38 10.54 19.91
C SER A 52 -19.94 9.48 20.94
N SER A 53 -19.21 8.44 20.50
CA SER A 53 -18.73 7.39 21.39
C SER A 53 -17.47 7.76 22.18
N TRP A 54 -17.20 6.99 23.23
CA TRP A 54 -15.96 7.11 24.00
C TRP A 54 -14.69 6.89 23.15
N VAL A 55 -14.78 6.15 22.04
CA VAL A 55 -13.62 5.91 21.15
C VAL A 55 -13.10 7.23 20.59
N HIS A 56 -14.00 8.11 20.13
CA HIS A 56 -13.58 9.41 19.62
C HIS A 56 -13.00 10.29 20.73
N LYS A 57 -13.62 10.27 21.92
CA LYS A 57 -13.11 10.98 23.08
C LYS A 57 -11.68 10.55 23.44
N ASP A 58 -11.42 9.25 23.52
CA ASP A 58 -10.10 8.71 23.86
C ASP A 58 -9.05 9.09 22.81
N LEU A 59 -9.37 8.98 21.52
CA LEU A 59 -8.48 9.40 20.43
C LEU A 59 -8.21 10.92 20.45
N TRP A 60 -9.23 11.71 20.80
CA TRP A 60 -9.11 13.16 20.91
C TRP A 60 -8.25 13.59 22.10
N GLU A 61 -8.32 12.88 23.23
CA GLU A 61 -7.50 13.13 24.42
C GLU A 61 -5.99 12.96 24.15
N VAL A 62 -5.60 12.09 23.21
CA VAL A 62 -4.19 11.78 22.88
C VAL A 62 -3.71 12.34 21.54
N ARG A 63 -4.52 13.19 20.89
CA ARG A 63 -4.29 13.63 19.50
C ARG A 63 -2.95 14.33 19.27
N ASN A 64 -2.38 14.98 20.27
CA ASN A 64 -1.12 15.71 20.13
C ASN A 64 0.10 14.91 20.57
N MET A 65 -0.07 13.74 21.19
CA MET A 65 1.03 12.93 21.72
C MET A 65 2.02 12.58 20.60
N ARG A 66 1.59 11.89 19.55
CA ARG A 66 2.50 11.46 18.47
C ARG A 66 3.10 12.64 17.67
N PRO A 67 2.34 13.67 17.27
CA PRO A 67 2.90 14.85 16.62
C PRO A 67 3.91 15.64 17.47
N SER A 68 3.82 15.59 18.80
CA SER A 68 4.73 16.33 19.69
C SER A 68 6.20 15.90 19.56
N PHE A 69 6.45 14.63 19.18
CA PHE A 69 7.79 14.07 18.94
C PHE A 69 8.46 14.60 17.68
N SER A 70 7.72 15.28 16.81
CA SER A 70 8.24 15.80 15.55
C SER A 70 8.70 17.26 15.66
N THR A 71 8.51 17.89 16.83
CA THR A 71 9.02 19.24 17.11
C THR A 71 10.56 19.28 17.18
N PRO A 72 11.20 20.46 17.12
CA PRO A 72 12.65 20.59 17.25
C PRO A 72 13.25 20.03 18.56
N LEU A 73 12.42 19.82 19.57
CA LEU A 73 12.80 19.22 20.86
C LEU A 73 12.85 17.68 20.80
N GLY A 74 12.46 17.07 19.67
CA GLY A 74 12.58 15.65 19.37
C GLY A 74 11.93 14.75 20.43
N ILE A 75 12.63 13.66 20.77
CA ILE A 75 12.13 12.65 21.72
C ILE A 75 11.87 13.24 23.10
N TRP A 76 12.77 14.10 23.60
CA TRP A 76 12.63 14.68 24.94
C TRP A 76 11.47 15.66 25.03
N GLY A 77 11.27 16.48 24.00
CA GLY A 77 10.10 17.35 23.88
C GLY A 77 8.80 16.54 23.82
N GLY A 78 8.79 15.47 23.02
CA GLY A 78 7.64 14.58 22.90
C GLY A 78 7.28 13.89 24.22
N ILE A 79 8.27 13.41 24.97
CA ILE A 79 8.07 12.81 26.31
C ILE A 79 7.50 13.85 27.28
N ALA A 80 8.14 15.02 27.37
CA ALA A 80 7.70 16.08 28.29
C ALA A 80 6.27 16.55 27.97
N TYR A 81 5.98 16.75 26.68
CA TYR A 81 4.66 17.16 26.21
C TYR A 81 3.61 16.07 26.48
N SER A 82 3.91 14.81 26.17
CA SER A 82 2.99 13.69 26.42
C SER A 82 2.70 13.51 27.91
N GLY A 83 3.69 13.71 28.78
CA GLY A 83 3.50 13.73 30.23
C GLY A 83 2.56 14.85 30.67
N ALA A 84 2.75 16.07 30.16
CA ALA A 84 1.87 17.20 30.45
C ALA A 84 0.45 17.00 29.90
N GLU A 85 0.31 16.53 28.66
CA GLU A 85 -0.97 16.27 28.00
C GLU A 85 -1.78 15.19 28.74
N SER A 86 -1.11 14.15 29.24
CA SER A 86 -1.73 13.08 30.04
C SER A 86 -2.33 13.61 31.34
N LEU A 87 -1.71 14.61 31.98
CA LEU A 87 -2.23 15.22 33.21
C LEU A 87 -3.46 16.11 32.96
N ILE A 88 -3.51 16.80 31.83
CA ILE A 88 -4.61 17.69 31.46
C ILE A 88 -5.63 17.02 30.51
N ARG A 89 -5.49 15.72 30.26
CA ARG A 89 -6.37 14.90 29.42
C ARG A 89 -6.67 15.54 28.05
N GLY A 90 -5.65 16.07 27.40
CA GLY A 90 -5.80 16.67 26.07
C GLY A 90 -6.70 17.92 26.00
N MET A 91 -7.01 18.57 27.13
CA MET A 91 -7.83 19.80 27.22
C MET A 91 -7.10 21.07 26.72
N VAL A 92 -6.26 20.92 25.71
CA VAL A 92 -5.57 22.04 25.06
C VAL A 92 -6.39 22.57 23.89
N PRO A 93 -6.45 23.90 23.65
CA PRO A 93 -7.24 24.50 22.58
C PRO A 93 -6.57 24.42 21.19
N TRP A 94 -5.61 23.51 20.98
CA TRP A 94 -4.90 23.34 19.71
C TRP A 94 -4.78 21.86 19.32
N THR A 95 -4.51 21.63 18.04
CA THR A 95 -4.21 20.30 17.48
C THR A 95 -3.00 20.42 16.56
N PHE A 96 -1.95 19.67 16.86
CA PHE A 96 -0.76 19.59 16.04
C PHE A 96 -1.03 18.80 14.76
N LYS A 97 -0.29 19.14 13.71
CA LYS A 97 -0.32 18.42 12.44
C LYS A 97 0.86 17.45 12.36
N HIS A 98 0.66 16.31 11.73
CA HIS A 98 1.78 15.47 11.29
C HIS A 98 2.62 16.26 10.28
N HIS A 99 3.94 16.16 10.39
CA HIS A 99 4.85 17.04 9.66
C HIS A 99 5.00 16.59 8.20
N SER A 100 5.10 17.56 7.30
CA SER A 100 5.72 17.42 5.99
C SER A 100 7.20 17.65 6.13
N VAL A 101 8.00 16.59 6.16
CA VAL A 101 9.44 16.75 5.96
C VAL A 101 9.81 16.19 4.60
N PRO A 102 9.78 17.00 3.52
CA PRO A 102 10.81 16.82 2.52
C PRO A 102 12.13 17.24 3.18
N ALA A 103 13.11 16.34 3.22
CA ALA A 103 14.45 16.70 3.69
C ALA A 103 14.92 17.99 2.99
N PRO A 104 15.51 18.97 3.70
CA PRO A 104 16.03 20.19 3.06
C PRO A 104 16.99 19.80 1.93
N GLY A 105 16.67 20.18 0.69
CA GLY A 105 17.47 19.84 -0.50
C GLY A 105 16.99 18.65 -1.34
N TYR A 106 15.95 17.91 -0.91
CA TYR A 106 15.45 16.72 -1.61
C TYR A 106 13.95 16.75 -1.94
N ALA A 107 13.38 17.96 -2.03
CA ALA A 107 11.97 18.20 -2.41
C ALA A 107 11.64 17.82 -3.88
N GLY A 108 12.46 17.02 -4.56
CA GLY A 108 12.36 16.79 -6.00
C GLY A 108 12.54 15.35 -6.48
N VAL A 109 12.75 14.36 -5.60
CA VAL A 109 12.98 12.97 -6.05
C VAL A 109 11.77 12.07 -5.85
N GLY A 110 11.00 12.24 -4.75
CA GLY A 110 9.71 11.57 -4.56
C GLY A 110 8.52 12.32 -5.18
N ALA A 111 8.61 13.64 -5.27
CA ALA A 111 7.54 14.51 -5.79
C ALA A 111 7.57 14.70 -7.33
N ARG A 112 8.52 14.09 -8.04
CA ARG A 112 8.68 14.22 -9.50
C ARG A 112 8.64 12.91 -10.26
N ILE A 113 8.20 11.82 -9.62
CA ILE A 113 7.86 10.62 -10.37
C ILE A 113 6.43 10.85 -10.88
N GLY A 114 6.25 11.85 -11.73
CA GLY A 114 5.00 12.16 -12.40
C GLY A 114 5.18 11.80 -13.85
N VAL A 115 4.27 10.99 -14.37
CA VAL A 115 4.05 10.89 -15.82
C VAL A 115 3.94 12.32 -16.35
N GLU A 116 4.69 12.64 -17.40
CA GLU A 116 4.72 13.97 -18.00
C GLU A 116 3.30 14.53 -18.18
N GLY A 117 3.04 15.70 -17.59
CA GLY A 117 2.11 16.66 -18.18
C GLY A 117 0.79 16.95 -17.47
N LYS A 118 0.38 16.29 -16.37
CA LYS A 118 -0.87 16.66 -15.65
C LYS A 118 -0.84 16.34 -14.14
N GLU A 119 0.00 17.01 -13.37
CA GLU A 119 -0.07 16.94 -11.91
C GLU A 119 -0.46 18.31 -11.35
N LYS A 120 -1.68 18.40 -10.80
CA LYS A 120 -1.98 19.46 -9.82
C LYS A 120 -1.38 18.98 -8.51
N ASP A 121 -0.47 19.79 -7.96
CA ASP A 121 0.19 19.60 -6.68
C ASP A 121 -0.85 19.36 -5.56
N PHE A 122 -1.19 18.10 -5.28
CA PHE A 122 -1.77 17.76 -3.98
C PHE A 122 -0.62 17.88 -2.98
N PRO A 123 -0.68 18.74 -1.95
CA PRO A 123 0.39 18.87 -0.99
C PRO A 123 0.52 17.55 -0.20
N ILE A 124 1.51 16.73 -0.57
CA ILE A 124 1.73 15.37 -0.05
C ILE A 124 2.42 15.43 1.33
N SER A 125 1.80 16.14 2.27
CA SER A 125 2.48 16.73 3.43
C SER A 125 2.52 15.83 4.68
N SER A 126 2.13 14.56 4.62
CA SER A 126 2.21 13.68 5.81
C SER A 126 2.40 12.19 5.53
N LEU A 127 2.80 11.78 4.32
CA LEU A 127 3.04 10.37 4.03
C LEU A 127 4.37 9.89 4.61
N ASP A 128 4.35 8.74 5.29
CA ASP A 128 5.55 8.12 5.86
C ASP A 128 6.60 7.80 4.78
N ALA A 129 6.17 7.43 3.58
CA ALA A 129 7.03 7.22 2.42
C ALA A 129 7.99 8.40 2.14
N HIS A 130 7.48 9.63 2.23
CA HIS A 130 8.23 10.85 1.94
C HIS A 130 9.18 11.27 3.07
N SER A 131 9.05 10.67 4.25
CA SER A 131 9.98 10.90 5.35
C SER A 131 11.31 10.14 5.18
N THR A 132 11.44 9.33 4.13
CA THR A 132 12.69 8.63 3.81
C THR A 132 13.61 9.55 3.03
N SER A 133 14.77 9.85 3.61
CA SER A 133 15.81 10.63 2.94
C SER A 133 16.72 9.75 2.07
N PRO A 134 17.43 10.32 1.07
CA PRO A 134 18.39 9.55 0.29
C PRO A 134 19.50 8.94 1.13
N ALA A 135 20.00 7.79 0.68
CA ALA A 135 21.05 7.04 1.33
C ALA A 135 22.36 7.85 1.41
N SER A 136 22.65 8.70 0.42
CA SER A 136 23.82 9.58 0.41
C SER A 136 23.87 10.58 1.57
N ALA A 137 22.71 10.89 2.17
CA ALA A 137 22.63 11.78 3.33
C ALA A 137 22.86 11.06 4.67
N HIS A 138 23.07 9.73 4.66
CA HIS A 138 23.12 8.90 5.85
C HIS A 138 24.35 7.98 5.86
N LYS A 139 24.76 7.55 7.04
CA LYS A 139 25.76 6.50 7.20
C LYS A 139 25.04 5.16 7.37
N PRO A 140 25.48 4.08 6.67
CA PRO A 140 24.91 2.76 6.89
C PRO A 140 25.03 2.34 8.37
N PRO A 141 23.93 1.97 9.04
CA PRO A 141 24.01 1.44 10.40
C PRO A 141 24.68 0.08 10.39
N HIS A 142 25.50 -0.18 11.42
CA HIS A 142 26.10 -1.49 11.64
C HIS A 142 25.23 -2.27 12.63
N TYR A 143 24.59 -3.34 12.16
CA TYR A 143 23.89 -4.30 13.00
C TYR A 143 24.86 -5.44 13.36
N PRO A 144 24.94 -5.85 14.64
CA PRO A 144 25.74 -7.00 15.01
C PRO A 144 25.16 -8.27 14.35
N PRO A 145 25.99 -9.31 14.12
CA PRO A 145 25.49 -10.64 13.79
C PRO A 145 24.51 -11.13 14.86
N PHE A 146 23.59 -12.02 14.47
CA PHE A 146 22.67 -12.60 15.45
C PHE A 146 23.43 -13.48 16.46
N GLU A 147 22.95 -13.45 17.70
CA GLU A 147 23.49 -14.18 18.85
C GLU A 147 22.37 -14.98 19.51
N PRO A 148 22.25 -16.30 19.24
CA PRO A 148 21.28 -17.15 19.91
C PRO A 148 21.61 -17.27 21.42
N PRO A 149 20.60 -17.29 22.32
CA PRO A 149 19.16 -17.29 22.07
C PRO A 149 18.52 -15.90 22.01
N LEU A 150 19.30 -14.82 22.12
CA LEU A 150 18.80 -13.45 22.25
C LEU A 150 18.30 -12.86 20.93
N SER A 151 18.89 -13.28 19.82
CA SER A 151 18.51 -12.87 18.47
C SER A 151 18.65 -14.02 17.48
N THR A 152 17.93 -13.89 16.37
CA THR A 152 17.88 -14.88 15.29
C THR A 152 17.91 -14.16 13.94
N ASP A 153 18.21 -14.89 12.87
CA ASP A 153 18.12 -14.37 11.52
C ASP A 153 16.65 -14.19 11.05
N LEU A 154 16.50 -13.48 9.94
CA LEU A 154 15.19 -13.12 9.39
C LEU A 154 14.43 -14.33 8.83
N LEU A 155 15.11 -15.30 8.21
CA LEU A 155 14.45 -16.47 7.61
C LEU A 155 13.93 -17.41 8.68
N THR A 156 14.69 -17.61 9.76
CA THR A 156 14.19 -18.32 10.95
C THR A 156 12.98 -17.60 11.55
N SER A 157 13.00 -16.26 11.64
CA SER A 157 11.84 -15.48 12.10
C SER A 157 10.61 -15.69 11.21
N VAL A 158 10.79 -15.68 9.89
CA VAL A 158 9.71 -15.94 8.92
C VAL A 158 9.16 -17.36 9.07
N ALA A 159 10.02 -18.36 9.22
CA ALA A 159 9.59 -19.74 9.43
C ALA A 159 8.70 -19.89 10.68
N LEU A 160 9.03 -19.18 11.76
CA LEU A 160 8.24 -19.18 13.00
C LEU A 160 6.88 -18.49 12.87
N THR A 161 6.67 -17.64 11.86
CA THR A 161 5.33 -17.09 11.56
C THR A 161 4.39 -18.12 10.93
N GLY A 162 4.94 -19.25 10.44
CA GLY A 162 4.20 -20.25 9.67
C GLY A 162 3.60 -19.72 8.36
N THR A 163 4.02 -18.54 7.90
CA THR A 163 3.49 -17.94 6.67
C THR A 163 3.78 -18.78 5.44
N ASN A 164 2.81 -18.89 4.54
CA ASN A 164 2.94 -19.58 3.27
C ASN A 164 1.86 -19.10 2.30
N HIS A 165 2.13 -19.28 1.01
CA HIS A 165 1.21 -19.03 -0.10
C HIS A 165 1.42 -20.14 -1.14
N ALA A 166 0.40 -20.47 -1.92
CA ALA A 166 0.57 -21.30 -3.11
C ALA A 166 1.54 -20.61 -4.09
N GLU A 167 2.51 -21.35 -4.63
CA GLU A 167 3.58 -20.79 -5.48
C GLU A 167 3.08 -20.38 -6.87
N ASP A 168 1.97 -20.98 -7.33
CA ASP A 168 1.37 -20.79 -8.65
C ASP A 168 0.31 -19.68 -8.69
N GLN A 169 0.08 -18.96 -7.59
CA GLN A 169 -0.85 -17.85 -7.56
C GLN A 169 -0.22 -16.52 -8.02
N PRO A 170 -1.02 -15.55 -8.50
CA PRO A 170 -0.53 -14.23 -8.85
C PRO A 170 0.14 -13.51 -7.69
N VAL A 171 1.25 -12.82 -7.96
CA VAL A 171 1.95 -12.00 -6.97
C VAL A 171 1.03 -10.87 -6.48
N HIS A 172 0.68 -10.93 -5.21
CA HIS A 172 -0.23 -9.97 -4.57
C HIS A 172 0.44 -8.63 -4.20
N LEU A 173 1.73 -8.47 -4.51
CA LEU A 173 2.55 -7.28 -4.28
C LEU A 173 2.97 -6.69 -5.63
N ARG A 174 2.24 -5.67 -6.08
CA ARG A 174 2.33 -5.17 -7.44
C ARG A 174 3.19 -3.92 -7.50
N VAL A 175 4.10 -3.84 -8.47
CA VAL A 175 4.92 -2.64 -8.74
C VAL A 175 4.10 -1.65 -9.59
N VAL A 176 3.08 -1.06 -8.98
CA VAL A 176 2.21 -0.05 -9.56
C VAL A 176 1.69 0.84 -8.43
N ARG A 177 1.35 2.09 -8.73
CA ARG A 177 0.71 2.99 -7.77
C ARG A 177 -0.73 2.60 -7.51
N THR A 178 -1.17 2.65 -6.26
CA THR A 178 -2.53 2.31 -5.86
C THR A 178 -3.59 3.12 -6.62
N GLY A 179 -3.40 4.43 -6.79
CA GLY A 179 -4.34 5.26 -7.56
C GLY A 179 -4.43 4.86 -9.04
N LYS A 180 -3.28 4.62 -9.68
CA LYS A 180 -3.21 4.15 -11.08
C LYS A 180 -3.88 2.78 -11.21
N TYR A 181 -3.57 1.86 -10.29
CA TYR A 181 -4.16 0.53 -10.24
C TYR A 181 -5.69 0.55 -10.10
N VAL A 182 -6.23 1.34 -9.16
CA VAL A 182 -7.68 1.45 -8.96
C VAL A 182 -8.36 1.99 -10.22
N HIS A 183 -7.85 3.07 -10.81
CA HIS A 183 -8.40 3.61 -12.05
C HIS A 183 -8.35 2.58 -13.18
N GLU A 184 -7.22 1.92 -13.39
CA GLU A 184 -7.07 0.94 -14.47
C GLU A 184 -7.95 -0.28 -14.27
N VAL A 185 -8.14 -0.76 -13.03
CA VAL A 185 -9.04 -1.88 -12.75
C VAL A 185 -10.50 -1.46 -12.90
N VAL A 186 -10.91 -0.32 -12.35
CA VAL A 186 -12.31 0.13 -12.38
C VAL A 186 -12.72 0.54 -13.79
N ASP A 187 -11.95 1.39 -14.47
CA ASP A 187 -12.30 1.88 -15.81
C ASP A 187 -12.34 0.73 -16.82
N ARG A 188 -11.42 -0.23 -16.72
CA ARG A 188 -11.43 -1.42 -17.59
C ARG A 188 -12.51 -2.41 -17.20
N ALA A 189 -12.80 -2.62 -15.92
CA ALA A 189 -13.91 -3.48 -15.50
C ALA A 189 -15.25 -2.92 -16.02
N LEU A 190 -15.43 -1.59 -15.98
CA LEU A 190 -16.62 -0.94 -16.54
C LEU A 190 -16.68 -1.07 -18.07
N ALA A 191 -15.54 -0.96 -18.76
CA ALA A 191 -15.48 -1.10 -20.22
C ALA A 191 -15.63 -2.55 -20.71
N GLU A 192 -15.16 -3.54 -19.94
CA GLU A 192 -15.08 -4.95 -20.32
C GLU A 192 -16.15 -5.82 -19.64
N GLY A 193 -17.23 -5.22 -19.13
CA GLY A 193 -18.35 -5.94 -18.53
C GLY A 193 -17.98 -6.74 -17.27
N GLY A 194 -17.00 -6.26 -16.49
CA GLY A 194 -16.55 -6.85 -15.23
C GLY A 194 -15.25 -7.66 -15.31
N ARG A 195 -14.57 -7.71 -16.47
CA ARG A 195 -13.36 -8.53 -16.70
C ARG A 195 -12.05 -7.73 -16.79
N ALA A 196 -11.77 -6.87 -15.83
CA ALA A 196 -10.50 -6.13 -15.84
C ALA A 196 -9.27 -7.05 -15.75
N ASN A 197 -8.22 -6.72 -16.50
CA ASN A 197 -6.92 -7.40 -16.41
C ASN A 197 -6.29 -7.16 -15.02
N VAL A 198 -6.29 -8.21 -14.19
CA VAL A 198 -5.75 -8.21 -12.83
C VAL A 198 -4.23 -8.45 -12.82
N ALA A 199 -3.47 -8.31 -13.92
CA ALA A 199 -2.01 -8.53 -13.93
C ALA A 199 -1.16 -7.26 -13.73
N ILE A 200 -1.77 -6.07 -13.67
CA ILE A 200 -1.06 -4.79 -13.60
C ILE A 200 -0.08 -4.76 -12.41
N GLY A 201 1.19 -4.42 -12.66
CA GLY A 201 2.27 -4.38 -11.67
C GLY A 201 2.73 -5.76 -11.18
N GLY A 202 2.18 -6.86 -11.71
CA GLY A 202 2.47 -8.23 -11.28
C GLY A 202 3.77 -8.83 -11.86
N GLY A 203 4.50 -8.08 -12.69
CA GLY A 203 5.65 -8.58 -13.45
C GLY A 203 5.34 -8.91 -14.91
N THR A 204 6.37 -8.91 -15.75
CA THR A 204 6.24 -9.13 -17.20
C THR A 204 5.69 -10.51 -17.54
N GLU A 205 6.07 -11.54 -16.79
CA GLU A 205 5.47 -12.88 -16.89
C GLU A 205 3.99 -12.91 -16.50
N GLY A 206 3.59 -12.18 -15.46
CA GLY A 206 2.17 -12.07 -15.08
C GLY A 206 1.32 -11.47 -16.19
N VAL A 207 1.84 -10.43 -16.86
CA VAL A 207 1.18 -9.80 -18.02
C VAL A 207 1.09 -10.77 -19.20
N ARG A 208 2.16 -11.53 -19.49
CA ARG A 208 2.17 -12.56 -20.56
C ARG A 208 1.18 -13.68 -20.27
N ASN A 209 1.12 -14.18 -19.03
CA ASN A 209 0.22 -15.27 -18.65
C ASN A 209 -1.25 -14.88 -18.78
N VAL A 210 -1.63 -13.68 -18.33
CA VAL A 210 -3.01 -13.20 -18.50
C VAL A 210 -3.34 -12.94 -19.96
N ALA A 211 -2.39 -12.42 -20.74
CA ALA A 211 -2.55 -12.25 -22.17
C ALA A 211 -2.82 -13.57 -22.90
N SER A 212 -2.06 -14.62 -22.57
CA SER A 212 -2.27 -15.97 -23.11
C SER A 212 -3.62 -16.54 -22.69
N ALA A 213 -4.00 -16.41 -21.41
CA ALA A 213 -5.29 -16.89 -20.92
C ALA A 213 -6.50 -16.19 -21.57
N LEU A 214 -6.40 -14.88 -21.84
CA LEU A 214 -7.44 -14.14 -22.55
C LEU A 214 -7.55 -14.56 -24.02
N ALA A 215 -6.44 -14.91 -24.67
CA ALA A 215 -6.44 -15.45 -26.03
C ALA A 215 -7.04 -16.86 -26.11
N GLU A 216 -6.96 -17.66 -25.05
CA GLU A 216 -7.54 -19.01 -24.96
C GLU A 216 -9.03 -19.01 -24.57
N GLY A 217 -9.53 -17.94 -23.94
CA GLY A 217 -10.92 -17.79 -23.48
C GLY A 217 -11.94 -17.27 -24.51
N GLU A 218 -11.50 -16.86 -25.71
CA GLU A 218 -12.38 -16.42 -26.81
C GLU A 218 -12.95 -17.61 -27.62
N GLU A 219 -13.72 -18.50 -27.00
CA GLU A 219 -14.70 -19.29 -27.77
C GLU A 219 -15.89 -18.39 -28.13
N GLY A 220 -15.75 -17.60 -29.20
CA GLY A 220 -16.87 -16.92 -29.87
C GLY A 220 -16.76 -15.41 -30.14
N GLY A 221 -15.61 -14.78 -29.95
CA GLY A 221 -15.38 -13.36 -30.28
C GLY A 221 -14.54 -13.20 -31.55
N VAL A 222 -14.99 -12.36 -32.49
CA VAL A 222 -14.19 -11.97 -33.67
C VAL A 222 -13.11 -10.99 -33.23
N GLY A 223 -12.01 -11.50 -32.66
CA GLY A 223 -10.78 -10.77 -32.42
C GLY A 223 -9.89 -10.81 -33.66
N LYS A 224 -9.51 -9.66 -34.22
CA LYS A 224 -8.59 -9.57 -35.37
C LYS A 224 -7.22 -10.17 -35.01
N GLU A 225 -6.83 -11.25 -35.67
CA GLU A 225 -5.47 -11.79 -35.65
C GLU A 225 -4.45 -10.66 -35.85
N GLY A 226 -3.67 -10.36 -34.81
CA GLY A 226 -2.59 -9.36 -34.84
C GLY A 226 -2.73 -8.22 -33.82
N GLN A 227 -3.94 -7.77 -33.47
CA GLN A 227 -4.12 -6.64 -32.55
C GLN A 227 -3.78 -7.00 -31.08
N GLY A 228 -4.11 -8.22 -30.65
CA GLY A 228 -3.78 -8.68 -29.30
C GLY A 228 -2.28 -8.78 -29.03
N LYS A 229 -1.47 -9.14 -30.03
CA LYS A 229 -0.02 -9.30 -29.86
C LYS A 229 0.70 -7.97 -29.64
N GLU A 230 0.32 -6.94 -30.39
CA GLU A 230 0.89 -5.59 -30.24
C GLU A 230 0.49 -4.96 -28.90
N GLU A 231 -0.75 -5.17 -28.46
CA GLU A 231 -1.22 -4.69 -27.16
C GLU A 231 -0.47 -5.35 -25.99
N VAL A 232 -0.25 -6.67 -26.08
CA VAL A 232 0.48 -7.43 -25.06
C VAL A 232 1.95 -7.03 -25.01
N ASP A 233 2.62 -6.87 -26.16
CA ASP A 233 4.00 -6.39 -26.21
C ASP A 233 4.13 -4.98 -25.62
N ARG A 234 3.17 -4.09 -25.90
CA ARG A 234 3.09 -2.76 -25.29
C ARG A 234 2.93 -2.84 -23.77
N ALA A 235 2.03 -3.69 -23.27
CA ALA A 235 1.80 -3.87 -21.83
C ALA A 235 3.04 -4.45 -21.12
N VAL A 236 3.72 -5.43 -21.73
CA VAL A 236 4.97 -6.00 -21.20
C VAL A 236 6.07 -4.94 -21.14
N LYS A 237 6.21 -4.10 -22.16
CA LYS A 237 7.18 -2.98 -22.16
C LYS A 237 6.86 -1.95 -21.09
N GLU A 238 5.60 -1.61 -20.88
CA GLU A 238 5.17 -0.67 -19.83
C GLU A 238 5.45 -1.24 -18.43
N GLU A 239 5.18 -2.52 -18.20
CA GLU A 239 5.49 -3.22 -16.95
C GLU A 239 7.01 -3.27 -16.71
N ALA A 240 7.79 -3.62 -17.72
CA ALA A 240 9.26 -3.62 -17.64
C ALA A 240 9.81 -2.23 -17.33
N HIS A 241 9.26 -1.18 -17.96
CA HIS A 241 9.63 0.20 -17.68
C HIS A 241 9.32 0.59 -16.23
N THR A 242 8.13 0.25 -15.73
CA THR A 242 7.71 0.55 -14.36
C THR A 242 8.62 -0.13 -13.34
N ARG A 243 8.93 -1.42 -13.53
CA ARG A 243 9.85 -2.16 -12.66
C ARG A 243 11.28 -1.61 -12.72
N ARG A 244 11.75 -1.24 -13.91
CA ARG A 244 13.07 -0.61 -14.08
C ARG A 244 13.17 0.69 -13.30
N GLU A 245 12.13 1.52 -13.36
CA GLU A 245 12.11 2.79 -12.63
C GLU A 245 12.08 2.57 -11.11
N HIS A 246 11.30 1.59 -10.65
CA HIS A 246 11.33 1.15 -9.25
C HIS A 246 12.74 0.74 -8.81
N VAL A 247 13.40 -0.15 -9.56
CA VAL A 247 14.75 -0.63 -9.24
C VAL A 247 15.73 0.55 -9.23
N ARG A 248 15.69 1.40 -10.26
CA ARG A 248 16.56 2.57 -10.38
C ARG A 248 16.47 3.46 -9.16
N VAL A 249 15.27 3.98 -8.84
CA VAL A 249 15.12 4.94 -7.74
C VAL A 249 15.42 4.29 -6.39
N ASN A 250 14.88 3.09 -6.14
CA ASN A 250 15.04 2.46 -4.84
C ASN A 250 16.49 2.01 -4.59
N THR A 251 17.20 1.49 -5.59
CA THR A 251 18.60 1.06 -5.42
C THR A 251 19.58 2.24 -5.42
N GLU A 252 19.45 3.21 -6.34
CA GLU A 252 20.40 4.33 -6.44
C GLU A 252 20.21 5.39 -5.37
N VAL A 253 18.96 5.77 -5.08
CA VAL A 253 18.67 6.89 -4.18
C VAL A 253 18.49 6.40 -2.75
N TYR A 254 17.81 5.27 -2.56
CA TYR A 254 17.38 4.79 -1.24
C TYR A 254 18.09 3.50 -0.79
N ALA A 255 19.13 3.07 -1.52
CA ALA A 255 19.94 1.89 -1.21
C ALA A 255 19.11 0.61 -0.97
N GLY A 256 18.06 0.39 -1.76
CA GLY A 256 17.20 -0.79 -1.72
C GLY A 256 16.45 -0.94 -0.40
N LEU A 257 15.71 0.10 0.03
CA LEU A 257 15.00 0.12 1.33
C LEU A 257 14.17 -1.14 1.58
N LEU A 258 13.40 -1.61 0.59
CA LEU A 258 12.51 -2.76 0.75
C LEU A 258 13.25 -4.06 1.09
N GLY A 259 14.49 -4.23 0.61
CA GLY A 259 15.32 -5.40 0.96
C GLY A 259 15.79 -5.43 2.41
N ARG A 260 15.61 -4.33 3.15
CA ARG A 260 16.02 -4.20 4.56
C ARG A 260 14.85 -3.90 5.50
N ALA A 261 13.85 -3.18 5.03
CA ALA A 261 12.69 -2.77 5.81
C ALA A 261 11.57 -3.81 5.81
N CYS A 262 11.52 -4.70 4.81
CA CYS A 262 10.55 -5.79 4.79
C CYS A 262 10.85 -6.78 5.92
N PRO A 263 9.90 -7.01 6.85
CA PRO A 263 10.11 -7.92 7.99
C PRO A 263 10.09 -9.41 7.60
N ALA A 264 10.01 -9.73 6.30
CA ALA A 264 9.87 -11.10 5.84
C ALA A 264 10.69 -11.43 4.58
N ALA A 265 11.73 -10.64 4.28
CA ALA A 265 12.62 -10.89 3.13
C ALA A 265 11.89 -11.09 1.80
N VAL A 266 10.77 -10.38 1.60
CA VAL A 266 9.95 -10.52 0.38
C VAL A 266 10.62 -9.86 -0.83
N TYR A 267 11.39 -8.80 -0.63
CA TYR A 267 12.00 -8.06 -1.73
C TYR A 267 13.51 -8.28 -1.73
N GLU A 268 14.05 -8.62 -2.89
CA GLU A 268 15.49 -8.76 -3.09
C GLU A 268 15.90 -8.06 -4.38
N TYR A 269 16.99 -7.30 -4.32
CA TYR A 269 17.61 -6.67 -5.49
C TYR A 269 18.82 -7.50 -5.90
N VAL A 270 18.58 -8.48 -6.77
CA VAL A 270 19.59 -9.45 -7.20
C VAL A 270 20.44 -8.90 -8.34
N ASP A 271 21.72 -9.26 -8.37
CA ASP A 271 22.60 -9.00 -9.50
C ASP A 271 22.33 -10.02 -10.62
N VAL A 272 22.26 -9.55 -11.87
CA VAL A 272 22.00 -10.36 -13.05
C VAL A 272 23.31 -10.58 -13.80
N GLU A 273 23.69 -11.85 -13.92
CA GLU A 273 24.91 -12.26 -14.62
C GLU A 273 24.86 -11.84 -16.11
N GLY A 274 25.97 -11.29 -16.63
CA GLY A 274 26.12 -10.94 -18.05
C GLY A 274 25.82 -9.47 -18.43
N GLU A 275 25.48 -8.61 -17.46
CA GLU A 275 25.38 -7.15 -17.66
C GLU A 275 26.53 -6.34 -17.03
N GLU A 276 27.42 -6.98 -16.28
CA GLU A 276 28.64 -6.38 -15.75
C GLU A 276 29.53 -5.87 -16.89
N GLY A 277 29.59 -4.54 -17.07
CA GLY A 277 30.44 -3.89 -18.09
C GLY A 277 29.70 -3.19 -19.23
N LYS A 278 28.36 -3.15 -19.26
CA LYS A 278 27.60 -2.24 -20.14
C LYS A 278 27.38 -0.86 -19.49
N GLU A 279 28.41 -0.30 -18.86
CA GLU A 279 28.38 1.11 -18.49
C GLU A 279 28.63 1.93 -19.77
N GLY A 280 27.61 2.67 -20.23
CA GLY A 280 27.79 3.68 -21.27
C GLY A 280 27.15 3.42 -22.63
N ALA A 281 26.24 2.46 -22.75
CA ALA A 281 25.25 2.53 -23.82
C ALA A 281 23.90 2.86 -23.20
N GLU A 282 23.10 3.70 -23.87
CA GLU A 282 21.66 3.50 -23.94
C GLU A 282 21.43 2.08 -24.51
N GLY A 283 21.70 1.10 -23.66
CA GLY A 283 21.91 -0.27 -24.05
C GLY A 283 20.55 -0.87 -24.24
N GLN A 284 20.22 -1.16 -25.49
CA GLN A 284 19.30 -2.20 -25.88
C GLN A 284 19.76 -3.55 -25.30
N GLY A 285 19.74 -3.70 -23.97
CA GLY A 285 19.38 -4.99 -23.40
C GLY A 285 17.98 -5.29 -23.88
N ARG A 286 17.65 -6.56 -24.14
CA ARG A 286 16.25 -6.97 -24.29
C ARG A 286 15.49 -6.36 -23.11
N GLY A 287 14.71 -5.32 -23.36
CA GLY A 287 14.03 -4.53 -22.33
C GLY A 287 12.87 -5.27 -21.68
N GLU A 288 13.02 -6.57 -21.47
CA GLU A 288 11.96 -7.52 -21.11
C GLU A 288 11.92 -7.80 -19.59
N ASP A 289 12.94 -7.35 -18.85
CA ASP A 289 13.19 -7.83 -17.48
C ASP A 289 13.13 -6.74 -16.39
N GLY A 290 13.04 -5.46 -16.79
CA GLY A 290 12.98 -4.33 -15.85
C GLY A 290 14.26 -4.15 -15.02
N THR A 291 15.44 -4.45 -15.58
CA THR A 291 16.73 -4.31 -14.90
C THR A 291 17.26 -2.87 -14.92
N TRP A 292 18.07 -2.53 -13.92
CA TRP A 292 18.82 -1.26 -13.87
C TRP A 292 20.22 -1.50 -13.29
N LYS A 293 21.27 -1.09 -14.04
CA LYS A 293 22.69 -1.29 -13.67
C LYS A 293 23.01 -2.72 -13.20
N GLY A 294 22.54 -3.71 -13.96
CA GLY A 294 22.73 -5.12 -13.64
C GLY A 294 21.93 -5.63 -12.44
N LYS A 295 21.05 -4.82 -11.82
CA LYS A 295 20.16 -5.26 -10.74
C LYS A 295 18.74 -5.51 -11.23
N LYS A 296 18.08 -6.51 -10.66
CA LYS A 296 16.67 -6.86 -10.88
C LYS A 296 15.93 -6.97 -9.54
N LEU A 297 14.67 -6.55 -9.50
CA LEU A 297 13.80 -6.80 -8.35
C LEU A 297 13.18 -8.20 -8.44
N VAL A 298 13.43 -9.01 -7.41
CA VAL A 298 12.76 -10.30 -7.15
C VAL A 298 11.77 -10.10 -6.00
N ILE A 299 10.55 -10.61 -6.16
CA ILE A 299 9.49 -10.55 -5.16
C ILE A 299 9.12 -11.97 -4.72
N ASN A 300 9.64 -12.37 -3.57
CA ASN A 300 9.37 -13.63 -2.88
C ASN A 300 8.05 -13.54 -2.10
N SER A 301 6.93 -13.39 -2.84
CA SER A 301 5.62 -13.13 -2.25
C SER A 301 5.11 -14.21 -1.30
N GLN A 302 5.61 -15.44 -1.43
CA GLN A 302 5.32 -16.58 -0.55
C GLN A 302 5.67 -16.30 0.92
N ASN A 303 6.68 -15.47 1.16
CA ASN A 303 7.12 -15.10 2.52
C ASN A 303 6.28 -13.98 3.14
N CYS A 304 5.34 -13.36 2.40
CA CYS A 304 4.65 -12.17 2.86
C CYS A 304 3.86 -12.44 4.15
N ILE A 305 4.00 -11.55 5.16
CA ILE A 305 3.24 -11.65 6.43
C ILE A 305 2.12 -10.59 6.52
N HIS A 306 1.79 -9.96 5.39
CA HIS A 306 0.69 -9.00 5.24
C HIS A 306 0.77 -7.74 6.14
N CYS A 307 1.98 -7.36 6.57
CA CYS A 307 2.20 -6.19 7.44
C CYS A 307 1.92 -4.82 6.77
N LYS A 308 1.83 -4.78 5.43
CA LYS A 308 1.61 -3.58 4.59
C LYS A 308 2.69 -2.50 4.63
N LEU A 309 3.82 -2.75 5.31
CA LEU A 309 4.93 -1.79 5.37
C LEU A 309 5.40 -1.35 3.98
N CYS A 310 5.47 -2.27 3.02
CA CYS A 310 5.94 -1.98 1.67
C CYS A 310 5.04 -0.99 0.93
N ASP A 311 3.72 -1.08 1.09
CA ASP A 311 2.74 -0.14 0.51
C ASP A 311 2.84 1.24 1.17
N VAL A 312 3.01 1.28 2.49
CA VAL A 312 3.05 2.53 3.27
C VAL A 312 4.38 3.28 3.18
N LYS A 313 5.51 2.57 3.16
CA LYS A 313 6.84 3.15 3.43
C LYS A 313 7.75 3.30 2.22
N VAL A 314 7.46 2.60 1.12
CA VAL A 314 8.29 2.71 -0.08
C VAL A 314 8.27 4.15 -0.60
N PRO A 315 9.44 4.82 -0.78
CA PRO A 315 9.49 6.24 -1.13
C PRO A 315 8.84 6.57 -2.48
N THR A 316 8.85 5.61 -3.40
CA THR A 316 8.28 5.72 -4.75
C THR A 316 6.75 5.57 -4.78
N GLN A 317 6.13 5.10 -3.69
CA GLN A 317 4.69 4.82 -3.56
C GLN A 317 4.13 3.99 -4.73
N ASP A 318 4.94 3.05 -5.22
CA ASP A 318 4.70 2.23 -6.40
C ASP A 318 4.59 0.75 -6.05
N ILE A 319 4.32 0.41 -4.78
CA ILE A 319 3.94 -0.94 -4.37
C ILE A 319 2.48 -0.90 -3.95
N THR A 320 1.62 -1.61 -4.66
CA THR A 320 0.22 -1.83 -4.27
C THR A 320 0.09 -3.22 -3.66
N TRP A 321 -0.30 -3.29 -2.39
CA TRP A 321 -0.67 -4.56 -1.76
C TRP A 321 -2.11 -4.92 -2.15
N THR A 322 -2.29 -6.15 -2.63
CA THR A 322 -3.60 -6.75 -2.90
C THR A 322 -3.77 -8.01 -2.04
N VAL A 323 -5.01 -8.45 -1.85
CA VAL A 323 -5.26 -9.68 -1.08
C VAL A 323 -4.83 -10.87 -1.95
N PRO A 324 -4.00 -11.81 -1.44
CA PRO A 324 -3.72 -13.07 -2.11
C PRO A 324 -4.94 -14.01 -2.08
N GLU A 325 -4.81 -15.20 -2.65
CA GLU A 325 -5.83 -16.23 -2.51
C GLU A 325 -6.12 -16.57 -1.04
N GLY A 326 -7.39 -16.87 -0.75
CA GLY A 326 -7.85 -17.16 0.60
C GLY A 326 -7.09 -18.32 1.24
N GLY A 327 -6.63 -18.13 2.48
CA GLY A 327 -5.87 -19.13 3.23
C GLY A 327 -4.34 -18.97 3.17
N GLY A 328 -3.83 -18.10 2.27
CA GLY A 328 -2.43 -17.67 2.29
C GLY A 328 -2.13 -16.64 3.38
N GLY A 329 -0.88 -16.58 3.84
CA GLY A 329 -0.40 -15.64 4.85
C GLY A 329 0.04 -16.30 6.16
N PRO A 330 0.27 -15.49 7.21
CA PRO A 330 0.84 -15.94 8.48
C PRO A 330 -0.12 -16.85 9.27
N LYS A 331 0.45 -17.81 10.01
CA LYS A 331 -0.24 -18.74 10.90
C LYS A 331 0.13 -18.44 12.36
N TYR A 332 -0.39 -17.33 12.88
CA TYR A 332 -0.18 -16.96 14.28
C TYR A 332 -1.08 -17.80 15.18
N SER A 333 -0.49 -18.66 16.02
CA SER A 333 -1.18 -19.26 17.15
C SER A 333 -1.15 -18.31 18.34
N GLU A 334 -2.19 -18.37 19.17
CA GLU A 334 -2.19 -17.75 20.51
C GLU A 334 -1.15 -18.37 21.43
#